data_AF-A0A2V5XKP8-F1
#
_entry.id   AF-A0A2V5XKP8-F1
#
_cell.length_a   1.000
_cell.length_b   1.000
_cell.length_c   1.000
_cell.angle_alpha   90.00
_cell.angle_beta   90.00
_cell.angle_gamma   90.00
#
_symmetry.space_group_name_H-M   'P 1'
#
loop_
_entity.id
_entity.type
_entity.pdbx_description
1 polymer ?
#
loop_
_entity_poly.entity_id
_entity_poly.type
_entity_poly.pdbx_seq_one_letter_code
_entity_poly.pdbx_strand_id
1 'polypeptide(L)'
;MFVMRRHVKKMEALSVSVACRVTILIAAILLPVLLTSCGKKGQDGGTAAGEEKTAHENEDDFLDKDAKPDERKYLVAAKPFFIAIANQQYAEAYTLLSSYAKVRMSLNQFTPAEERAEFTRNESDPLTNVTAEQFADLMKYVEAAHGTPRAPKMLHVFSTDADVLNRRSAEQFGAVDSMFAIGAMPDSIPGDIRRASLRGQIHTELSPEEVEKAANAQGISVDELKKDENFDPYFNLKVVLVEEDGQLKVGYFEFLPPSMMD
;
A
#
# COMPACT_ATOMS: atom_id res chain seq x y z
N MET A 1 -8.35 -38.19 -42.35
CA MET A 1 -7.25 -39.13 -42.07
C MET A 1 -6.02 -38.67 -42.85
N PHE A 2 -5.15 -37.86 -42.25
CA PHE A 2 -3.74 -37.72 -42.65
C PHE A 2 -2.96 -37.31 -41.41
N VAL A 3 -2.07 -38.21 -41.02
CA VAL A 3 -1.15 -38.12 -39.90
C VAL A 3 0.10 -37.43 -40.40
N MET A 4 0.61 -36.43 -39.68
CA MET A 4 2.04 -36.13 -39.76
C MET A 4 2.59 -35.70 -38.39
N ARG A 5 3.69 -36.37 -38.04
CA ARG A 5 4.35 -36.39 -36.74
C ARG A 5 5.26 -35.18 -36.53
N ARG A 6 5.25 -34.72 -35.28
CA ARG A 6 6.35 -34.20 -34.43
C ARG A 6 7.64 -33.69 -35.12
N HIS A 7 7.98 -32.44 -34.82
CA HIS A 7 9.32 -32.11 -34.34
C HIS A 7 9.22 -31.31 -33.03
N VAL A 8 9.65 -31.96 -31.96
CA VAL A 8 9.97 -31.35 -30.67
C VAL A 8 11.31 -30.63 -30.84
N LYS A 9 11.37 -29.32 -30.62
CA LYS A 9 12.62 -28.62 -30.33
C LYS A 9 12.71 -28.43 -28.82
N LYS A 10 13.61 -29.21 -28.22
CA LYS A 10 14.24 -28.95 -26.92
C LYS A 10 14.82 -27.53 -26.96
N MET A 11 14.49 -26.70 -25.97
CA MET A 11 15.38 -25.62 -25.54
C MET A 11 15.98 -26.01 -24.21
N GLU A 12 17.28 -26.25 -24.23
CA GLU A 12 18.11 -26.45 -23.05
C GLU A 12 18.60 -25.08 -22.54
N ALA A 13 18.46 -24.93 -21.21
CA ALA A 13 19.31 -24.24 -20.24
C ALA A 13 19.79 -22.81 -20.51
N LEU A 14 19.45 -21.89 -19.60
CA LEU A 14 20.44 -21.05 -18.91
C LEU A 14 20.04 -20.89 -17.43
N SER A 15 20.66 -21.71 -16.58
CA SER A 15 20.68 -21.55 -15.13
C SER A 15 21.66 -20.45 -14.75
N VAL A 16 21.17 -19.32 -14.23
CA VAL A 16 22.05 -18.30 -13.64
C VAL A 16 22.24 -18.64 -12.16
N SER A 17 23.37 -19.28 -11.87
CA SER A 17 23.92 -19.43 -10.53
C SER A 17 24.53 -18.09 -10.11
N VAL A 18 23.91 -17.40 -9.16
CA VAL A 18 24.55 -16.26 -8.48
C VAL A 18 25.20 -16.80 -7.21
N ALA A 19 26.52 -16.95 -7.30
CA ALA A 19 27.38 -17.29 -6.18
C ALA A 19 27.44 -16.11 -5.19
N CYS A 20 26.79 -16.25 -4.02
CA CYS A 20 27.02 -15.38 -2.87
C CYS A 20 28.44 -15.60 -2.34
N ARG A 21 29.35 -14.68 -2.64
CA ARG A 21 30.68 -14.63 -2.03
C ARG A 21 30.57 -14.02 -0.63
N VAL A 22 30.78 -14.86 0.36
CA VAL A 22 31.11 -14.49 1.74
C VAL A 22 32.42 -13.69 1.72
N THR A 23 32.44 -12.52 2.37
CA THR A 23 33.69 -11.88 2.78
C THR A 23 33.52 -11.31 4.17
N ILE A 24 34.10 -12.01 5.13
CA ILE A 24 34.31 -11.61 6.51
C ILE A 24 35.43 -10.57 6.51
N LEU A 25 35.24 -9.41 7.13
CA LEU A 25 36.35 -8.57 7.57
C LEU A 25 36.09 -8.06 8.98
N ILE A 26 36.81 -8.70 9.90
CA ILE A 26 37.04 -8.31 11.28
C ILE A 26 38.06 -7.18 11.28
N ALA A 27 37.79 -6.09 12.00
CA ALA A 27 38.83 -5.19 12.48
C ALA A 27 38.43 -4.64 13.85
N ALA A 28 39.04 -5.22 14.88
CA ALA A 28 39.07 -4.71 16.24
C ALA A 28 40.00 -3.49 16.31
N ILE A 29 39.57 -2.42 16.97
CA ILE A 29 40.48 -1.39 17.48
C ILE A 29 40.13 -1.12 18.95
N LEU A 30 41.18 -1.27 19.76
CA LEU A 30 41.26 -1.16 21.21
C LEU A 30 41.01 0.26 21.74
N LEU A 31 40.32 0.29 22.90
CA LEU A 31 40.31 1.29 23.98
C LEU A 31 41.71 1.85 24.33
N PRO A 32 41.83 3.07 24.93
CA PRO A 32 41.58 3.22 26.39
C PRO A 32 41.02 4.57 26.92
N VAL A 33 40.12 4.40 27.92
CA VAL A 33 39.98 5.05 29.25
C VAL A 33 40.67 6.41 29.51
N LEU A 34 39.92 7.36 30.10
CA LEU A 34 40.24 8.25 31.25
C LEU A 34 38.99 9.11 31.56
N LEU A 35 38.17 8.79 32.57
CA LEU A 35 38.17 9.21 33.99
C LEU A 35 37.63 10.64 34.32
N THR A 36 36.74 10.64 35.33
CA THR A 36 36.20 11.74 36.18
C THR A 36 35.06 12.58 35.58
N SER A 37 33.89 12.70 36.24
CA SER A 37 33.71 13.40 37.51
C SER A 37 32.48 12.90 38.30
N CYS A 38 32.60 13.05 39.63
CA CYS A 38 31.74 12.57 40.70
C CYS A 38 30.37 13.27 40.79
N GLY A 39 29.33 12.49 41.11
CA GLY A 39 28.07 12.95 41.68
C GLY A 39 27.61 11.97 42.76
N LYS A 40 27.30 12.46 43.95
CA LYS A 40 27.28 11.75 45.24
C LYS A 40 25.91 11.09 45.55
N LYS A 41 25.98 9.96 46.24
CA LYS A 41 24.93 9.04 46.75
C LYS A 41 23.75 9.67 47.51
N GLY A 42 22.61 8.98 47.35
CA GLY A 42 21.61 8.64 48.39
C GLY A 42 20.33 8.11 47.70
N GLN A 43 19.57 7.12 48.15
CA GLN A 43 19.67 5.95 49.02
C GLN A 43 18.36 5.16 48.74
N ASP A 44 18.40 3.83 48.92
CA ASP A 44 17.38 2.83 48.54
C ASP A 44 15.91 3.19 48.82
N GLY A 45 15.04 2.76 47.92
CA GLY A 45 13.61 2.60 48.19
C GLY A 45 12.79 2.28 46.96
N GLY A 46 12.32 1.03 46.86
CA GLY A 46 11.02 0.75 46.24
C GLY A 46 11.01 0.14 44.85
N THR A 47 10.53 -1.11 44.82
CA THR A 47 9.64 -1.68 43.80
C THR A 47 10.16 -1.82 42.37
N ALA A 48 10.32 -3.09 41.98
CA ALA A 48 10.23 -3.55 40.61
C ALA A 48 8.95 -2.99 39.95
N ALA A 49 9.10 -1.91 39.19
CA ALA A 49 8.18 -1.56 38.13
C ALA A 49 8.74 -2.22 36.88
N GLY A 50 8.02 -3.21 36.37
CA GLY A 50 8.30 -3.76 35.05
C GLY A 50 8.39 -2.60 34.07
N GLU A 51 9.46 -2.61 33.27
CA GLU A 51 9.49 -1.84 32.04
C GLU A 51 8.33 -2.33 31.19
N GLU A 52 7.20 -1.63 31.32
CA GLU A 52 6.14 -1.66 30.35
C GLU A 52 6.77 -1.08 29.08
N LYS A 53 7.30 -1.98 28.25
CA LYS A 53 7.77 -1.68 26.91
C LYS A 53 6.54 -1.31 26.10
N THR A 54 6.03 -0.10 26.30
CA THR A 54 5.18 0.57 25.34
C THR A 54 6.03 0.72 24.09
N ALA A 55 5.92 -0.25 23.17
CA ALA A 55 6.33 -0.06 21.81
C ALA A 55 5.50 1.12 21.29
N HIS A 56 6.05 2.32 21.42
CA HIS A 56 5.66 3.42 20.55
C HIS A 56 6.06 2.93 19.16
N GLU A 57 5.14 2.27 18.46
CA GLU A 57 5.25 2.11 17.02
C GLU A 57 5.49 3.51 16.47
N ASN A 58 6.61 3.66 15.77
CA ASN A 58 6.94 4.95 15.20
C ASN A 58 5.85 5.24 14.16
N GLU A 59 5.24 6.43 14.22
CA GLU A 59 4.16 6.80 13.28
C GLU A 59 4.61 6.74 11.80
N ASP A 60 5.91 6.59 11.54
CA ASP A 60 6.53 6.44 10.22
C ASP A 60 6.93 4.99 9.87
N ASP A 61 6.68 3.99 10.72
CA ASP A 61 7.20 2.64 10.53
C ASP A 61 6.67 1.94 9.27
N PHE A 62 5.48 2.31 8.81
CA PHE A 62 4.89 1.81 7.58
C PHE A 62 5.41 2.51 6.31
N LEU A 63 6.17 3.60 6.42
CA LEU A 63 6.76 4.27 5.27
C LEU A 63 8.00 3.49 4.80
N ASP A 64 8.14 3.37 3.48
CA ASP A 64 9.31 2.75 2.87
C ASP A 64 10.61 3.48 3.27
N LYS A 65 11.40 2.83 4.13
CA LYS A 65 12.67 3.32 4.70
C LYS A 65 13.79 3.41 3.66
N ASP A 66 13.62 2.80 2.49
CA ASP A 66 14.63 2.72 1.43
C ASP A 66 14.34 3.59 0.19
N ALA A 67 13.13 4.16 0.06
CA ALA A 67 12.86 5.07 -1.07
C ALA A 67 13.83 6.27 -1.17
N LYS A 68 13.88 6.88 -2.35
CA LYS A 68 14.93 7.87 -2.65
C LYS A 68 14.68 9.19 -1.92
N PRO A 69 15.73 9.98 -1.59
CA PRO A 69 15.57 11.26 -0.88
C PRO A 69 14.54 12.21 -1.51
N ASP A 70 14.46 12.25 -2.84
CA ASP A 70 13.52 13.07 -3.61
C ASP A 70 12.09 12.50 -3.67
N GLU A 71 11.91 11.22 -3.34
CA GLU A 71 10.61 10.54 -3.25
C GLU A 71 9.95 10.71 -1.86
N ARG A 72 10.74 11.01 -0.81
CA ARG A 72 10.25 11.12 0.59
C ARG A 72 9.10 12.12 0.74
N LYS A 73 9.16 13.23 0.01
CA LYS A 73 8.08 14.25 0.02
C LYS A 73 6.72 13.68 -0.37
N TYR A 74 6.68 12.65 -1.23
CA TYR A 74 5.42 12.01 -1.65
C TYR A 74 4.87 11.08 -0.57
N LEU A 75 5.75 10.33 0.12
CA LEU A 75 5.36 9.51 1.27
C LEU A 75 4.78 10.38 2.39
N VAL A 76 5.45 11.48 2.72
CA VAL A 76 4.99 12.45 3.74
C VAL A 76 3.65 13.07 3.35
N ALA A 77 3.45 13.40 2.06
CA ALA A 77 2.20 13.98 1.58
C ALA A 77 1.03 12.97 1.62
N ALA A 78 1.28 11.69 1.33
CA ALA A 78 0.24 10.66 1.33
C ALA A 78 -0.05 10.08 2.74
N LYS A 79 0.93 10.10 3.66
CA LYS A 79 0.83 9.54 5.03
C LYS A 79 -0.49 9.90 5.74
N PRO A 80 -0.92 11.18 5.81
CA PRO A 80 -2.15 11.54 6.52
C PRO A 80 -3.40 10.86 5.95
N PHE A 81 -3.45 10.63 4.63
CA PHE A 81 -4.58 9.96 3.99
C PHE A 81 -4.65 8.48 4.39
N PHE A 82 -3.52 7.78 4.37
CA PHE A 82 -3.44 6.37 4.79
C PHE A 82 -3.80 6.19 6.27
N ILE A 83 -3.32 7.08 7.14
CA ILE A 83 -3.67 7.08 8.57
C ILE A 83 -5.18 7.31 8.77
N ALA A 84 -5.76 8.31 8.09
CA ALA A 84 -7.18 8.61 8.22
C ALA A 84 -8.06 7.45 7.74
N ILE A 85 -7.69 6.76 6.64
CA ILE A 85 -8.39 5.55 6.18
C ILE A 85 -8.29 4.43 7.22
N ALA A 86 -7.09 4.16 7.73
CA ALA A 86 -6.86 3.10 8.73
C ALA A 86 -7.66 3.34 10.02
N ASN A 87 -7.76 4.59 10.46
CA ASN A 87 -8.49 4.99 11.65
C ASN A 87 -9.99 5.22 11.41
N GLN A 88 -10.51 4.93 10.22
CA GLN A 88 -11.90 5.14 9.83
C GLN A 88 -12.35 6.62 9.91
N GLN A 89 -11.39 7.55 9.88
CA GLN A 89 -11.61 9.00 9.88
C GLN A 89 -11.91 9.50 8.46
N TYR A 90 -12.96 8.99 7.83
CA TYR A 90 -13.24 9.21 6.41
C TYR A 90 -13.52 10.67 6.03
N ALA A 91 -14.08 11.46 6.96
CA ALA A 91 -14.23 12.89 6.75
C ALA A 91 -12.87 13.61 6.66
N GLU A 92 -11.88 13.20 7.47
CA GLU A 92 -10.52 13.73 7.41
C GLU A 92 -9.83 13.28 6.12
N ALA A 93 -9.92 11.99 5.77
CA ALA A 93 -9.40 11.46 4.50
C ALA A 93 -9.96 12.24 3.29
N TYR A 94 -11.26 12.53 3.30
CA TYR A 94 -11.92 13.30 2.26
C TYR A 94 -11.37 14.74 2.14
N THR A 95 -10.96 15.37 3.24
CA THR A 95 -10.38 16.73 3.19
C THR A 95 -9.06 16.77 2.42
N LEU A 96 -8.31 15.67 2.41
CA LEU A 96 -7.01 15.52 1.74
C LEU A 96 -7.13 15.25 0.23
N LEU A 97 -8.34 14.94 -0.24
CA LEU A 97 -8.62 14.77 -1.66
C LEU A 97 -8.57 16.11 -2.40
N SER A 98 -7.97 16.09 -3.59
CA SER A 98 -8.00 17.20 -4.55
C SER A 98 -9.42 17.53 -5.00
N SER A 99 -9.62 18.73 -5.55
CA SER A 99 -10.89 19.09 -6.19
C SER A 99 -11.23 18.14 -7.34
N TYR A 100 -10.23 17.70 -8.11
CA TYR A 100 -10.38 16.74 -9.22
C TYR A 100 -10.94 15.39 -8.75
N ALA A 101 -10.42 14.85 -7.65
CA ALA A 101 -10.91 13.59 -7.07
C ALA A 101 -12.36 13.70 -6.56
N LYS A 102 -12.74 14.86 -6.00
CA LYS A 102 -14.09 15.10 -5.45
C LYS A 102 -15.16 15.25 -6.52
N VAL A 103 -14.80 15.80 -7.68
CA VAL A 103 -15.73 16.05 -8.78
C VAL A 103 -16.27 14.75 -9.38
N ARG A 104 -15.49 13.66 -9.39
CA ARG A 104 -15.86 12.40 -10.03
C ARG A 104 -15.26 11.20 -9.30
N MET A 105 -16.10 10.27 -8.87
CA MET A 105 -15.67 8.97 -8.35
C MET A 105 -16.45 7.82 -8.98
N SER A 106 -15.74 6.76 -9.39
CA SER A 106 -16.35 5.50 -9.86
C SER A 106 -16.53 4.54 -8.68
N LEU A 107 -17.56 3.70 -8.70
CA LEU A 107 -17.72 2.62 -7.73
C LEU A 107 -16.53 1.65 -7.76
N ASN A 108 -15.88 1.48 -8.92
CA ASN A 108 -14.71 0.61 -9.03
C ASN A 108 -13.49 1.12 -8.26
N GLN A 109 -13.48 2.40 -7.84
CA GLN A 109 -12.41 2.91 -6.98
C GLN A 109 -12.54 2.39 -5.55
N PHE A 110 -13.73 1.97 -5.13
CA PHE A 110 -14.02 1.45 -3.78
C PHE A 110 -14.05 -0.08 -3.78
N THR A 111 -14.76 -0.65 -4.75
CA THR A 111 -14.88 -2.11 -4.93
C THR A 111 -14.88 -2.41 -6.43
N PRO A 112 -13.71 -2.70 -7.02
CA PRO A 112 -13.62 -3.03 -8.45
C PRO A 112 -14.53 -4.21 -8.80
N ALA A 113 -15.38 -4.03 -9.79
CA ALA A 113 -16.23 -5.11 -10.27
C ALA A 113 -15.40 -6.21 -10.96
N GLU A 114 -15.71 -7.47 -10.64
CA GLU A 114 -15.07 -8.64 -11.27
C GLU A 114 -15.50 -8.78 -12.75
N GLU A 115 -16.77 -8.49 -13.04
CA GLU A 115 -17.33 -8.60 -14.38
C GLU A 115 -17.05 -7.35 -15.22
N ARG A 116 -16.44 -7.55 -16.40
CA ARG A 116 -16.02 -6.44 -17.28
C ARG A 116 -17.17 -5.51 -17.68
N ALA A 117 -18.37 -6.05 -17.90
CA ALA A 117 -19.54 -5.26 -18.27
C ALA A 117 -19.98 -4.33 -17.14
N GLU A 118 -19.93 -4.81 -15.89
CA GLU A 118 -20.23 -4.02 -14.71
C GLU A 118 -19.15 -3.00 -14.43
N PHE A 119 -17.87 -3.39 -14.53
CA PHE A 119 -16.75 -2.47 -14.43
C PHE A 119 -16.91 -1.30 -15.40
N THR A 120 -17.19 -1.59 -16.68
CA THR A 120 -17.37 -0.58 -17.73
C THR A 120 -18.56 0.33 -17.43
N ARG A 121 -19.66 -0.23 -16.93
CA ARG A 121 -20.85 0.54 -16.55
C ARG A 121 -20.52 1.53 -15.42
N ASN A 122 -19.86 1.07 -14.37
CA ASN A 122 -19.45 1.89 -13.22
C ASN A 122 -18.50 3.02 -13.64
N GLU A 123 -17.59 2.77 -14.59
CA GLU A 123 -16.74 3.83 -15.16
C GLU A 123 -17.52 4.83 -16.02
N SER A 124 -18.54 4.37 -16.75
CA SER A 124 -19.33 5.23 -17.64
C SER A 124 -20.33 6.14 -16.90
N ASP A 125 -20.77 5.73 -15.70
CA ASP A 125 -21.75 6.44 -14.88
C ASP A 125 -21.20 6.70 -13.47
N PRO A 126 -20.19 7.59 -13.35
CA PRO A 126 -19.57 7.89 -12.06
C PRO A 126 -20.49 8.73 -11.16
N LEU A 127 -20.23 8.68 -9.87
CA LEU A 127 -20.75 9.66 -8.92
C LEU A 127 -20.06 11.01 -9.14
N THR A 128 -20.84 12.09 -9.18
CA THR A 128 -20.33 13.45 -9.40
C THR A 128 -20.50 14.32 -8.17
N ASN A 129 -19.53 15.20 -7.91
CA ASN A 129 -19.53 16.12 -6.76
C ASN A 129 -19.79 15.41 -5.43
N VAL A 130 -19.06 14.31 -5.20
CA VAL A 130 -19.21 13.45 -4.04
C VAL A 130 -18.93 14.25 -2.77
N THR A 131 -19.84 14.26 -1.81
CA THR A 131 -19.65 14.92 -0.51
C THR A 131 -18.83 14.07 0.46
N ALA A 132 -18.39 14.64 1.58
CA ALA A 132 -17.72 13.89 2.63
C ALA A 132 -18.59 12.75 3.21
N GLU A 133 -19.90 12.99 3.35
CA GLU A 133 -20.86 11.99 3.83
C GLU A 133 -21.01 10.85 2.82
N GLN A 134 -21.17 11.17 1.54
CA GLN A 134 -21.25 10.17 0.48
C GLN A 134 -19.94 9.36 0.36
N PHE A 135 -18.79 10.01 0.54
CA PHE A 135 -17.50 9.32 0.58
C PHE A 135 -17.44 8.33 1.76
N ALA A 136 -17.88 8.73 2.95
CA ALA A 136 -17.94 7.84 4.10
C ALA A 136 -18.93 6.67 3.88
N ASP A 137 -20.06 6.90 3.22
CA ASP A 137 -20.98 5.83 2.83
C ASP A 137 -20.35 4.87 1.80
N LEU A 138 -19.55 5.39 0.86
CA LEU A 138 -18.82 4.57 -0.11
C LEU A 138 -17.75 3.71 0.55
N MET A 139 -17.10 4.21 1.61
CA MET A 139 -16.13 3.44 2.40
C MET A 139 -16.77 2.21 3.08
N LYS A 140 -18.08 2.21 3.36
CA LYS A 140 -18.77 1.02 3.88
C LYS A 140 -18.74 -0.15 2.90
N TYR A 141 -18.69 0.10 1.59
CA TYR A 141 -18.51 -0.96 0.59
C TYR A 141 -17.10 -1.54 0.65
N VAL A 142 -16.08 -0.70 0.90
CA VAL A 142 -14.70 -1.16 1.10
C VAL A 142 -14.63 -2.04 2.33
N GLU A 143 -15.19 -1.60 3.45
CA GLU A 143 -15.24 -2.38 4.70
C GLU A 143 -15.97 -3.71 4.52
N ALA A 144 -17.12 -3.71 3.83
CA ALA A 144 -17.89 -4.93 3.60
C ALA A 144 -17.20 -5.91 2.62
N ALA A 145 -16.29 -5.42 1.77
CA ALA A 145 -15.58 -6.26 0.80
C ALA A 145 -14.24 -6.77 1.33
N HIS A 146 -13.62 -6.03 2.25
CA HIS A 146 -12.22 -6.23 2.61
C HIS A 146 -11.95 -6.26 4.13
N GLY A 147 -12.98 -6.10 4.96
CA GLY A 147 -12.85 -5.96 6.41
C GLY A 147 -12.63 -4.52 6.86
N THR A 148 -12.83 -4.30 8.16
CA THR A 148 -12.71 -2.97 8.78
C THR A 148 -11.24 -2.55 8.86
N PRO A 149 -10.83 -1.38 8.33
CA PRO A 149 -9.47 -0.86 8.43
C PRO A 149 -9.01 -0.69 9.89
N ARG A 150 -7.73 -1.01 10.16
CA ARG A 150 -7.13 -0.90 11.50
C ARG A 150 -5.82 -0.12 11.55
N ALA A 151 -4.87 -0.43 10.67
CA ALA A 151 -3.54 0.18 10.73
C ALA A 151 -2.90 0.26 9.33
N PRO A 152 -2.14 1.32 9.01
CA PRO A 152 -1.28 1.31 7.84
C PRO A 152 -0.21 0.23 7.99
N LYS A 153 -0.06 -0.62 6.96
CA LYS A 153 0.90 -1.74 6.95
C LYS A 153 2.19 -1.37 6.22
N MET A 154 2.05 -0.81 5.02
CA MET A 154 3.18 -0.34 4.22
C MET A 154 2.74 0.78 3.28
N LEU A 155 3.67 1.64 2.89
CA LEU A 155 3.49 2.68 1.89
C LEU A 155 4.82 2.95 1.17
N HIS A 156 4.83 2.79 -0.15
CA HIS A 156 5.99 3.06 -0.99
C HIS A 156 5.60 3.88 -2.22
N VAL A 157 6.60 4.53 -2.83
CA VAL A 157 6.43 5.21 -4.12
C VAL A 157 6.58 4.17 -5.22
N PHE A 158 5.54 4.02 -6.05
CA PHE A 158 5.54 3.08 -7.16
C PHE A 158 6.18 3.70 -8.41
N SER A 159 5.86 4.96 -8.72
CA SER A 159 6.46 5.67 -9.85
C SER A 159 6.37 7.19 -9.70
N THR A 160 7.43 7.87 -10.09
CA THR A 160 7.48 9.33 -10.31
C THR A 160 7.78 9.69 -11.76
N ASP A 161 7.82 8.70 -12.65
CA ASP A 161 8.12 8.91 -14.07
C ASP A 161 6.94 9.64 -14.72
N ALA A 162 7.21 10.85 -15.20
CA ALA A 162 6.20 11.67 -15.84
C ALA A 162 5.57 10.97 -17.05
N ASP A 163 6.30 10.20 -17.85
CA ASP A 163 5.72 9.55 -19.02
C ASP A 163 4.87 8.33 -18.66
N VAL A 164 5.21 7.62 -17.58
CA VAL A 164 4.32 6.59 -17.00
C VAL A 164 3.05 7.22 -16.44
N LEU A 165 3.18 8.28 -15.63
CA LEU A 165 2.03 8.96 -15.02
C LEU A 165 1.13 9.66 -16.05
N ASN A 166 1.66 9.98 -17.23
CA ASN A 166 0.94 10.64 -18.33
C ASN A 166 0.43 9.70 -19.42
N ARG A 167 0.60 8.37 -19.30
CA ARG A 167 0.28 7.41 -20.37
C ARG A 167 1.04 7.68 -21.68
N ARG A 168 2.28 8.18 -21.58
CA ARG A 168 3.14 8.54 -22.71
C ARG A 168 4.39 7.68 -22.83
N SER A 169 4.64 6.75 -21.90
CA SER A 169 5.82 5.89 -21.96
C SER A 169 5.86 5.12 -23.28
N ALA A 170 6.96 5.31 -24.02
CA ALA A 170 7.22 4.64 -25.30
C ALA A 170 7.94 3.29 -25.13
N GLU A 171 8.17 2.86 -23.88
CA GLU A 171 8.79 1.58 -23.58
C GLU A 171 7.88 0.40 -23.96
N GLN A 172 8.48 -0.78 -24.16
CA GLN A 172 7.77 -1.99 -24.61
C GLN A 172 6.57 -2.35 -23.71
N PHE A 173 6.64 -2.03 -22.42
CA PHE A 173 5.58 -2.26 -21.44
C PHE A 173 4.98 -0.96 -20.88
N GLY A 174 5.26 0.20 -21.48
CA GLY A 174 4.89 1.50 -20.92
C GLY A 174 3.39 1.69 -20.68
N ALA A 175 2.54 1.09 -21.51
CA ALA A 175 1.08 1.08 -21.30
C ALA A 175 0.67 0.25 -20.07
N VAL A 176 1.35 -0.88 -19.83
CA VAL A 176 1.15 -1.74 -18.68
C VAL A 176 1.66 -1.06 -17.41
N ASP A 177 2.82 -0.41 -17.47
CA ASP A 177 3.38 0.36 -16.34
C ASP A 177 2.47 1.52 -15.96
N SER A 178 1.91 2.21 -16.96
CA SER A 178 0.93 3.28 -16.75
C SER A 178 -0.34 2.73 -16.10
N MET A 179 -0.87 1.60 -16.57
CA MET A 179 -2.02 0.94 -15.96
C MET A 179 -1.75 0.57 -14.49
N PHE A 180 -0.56 0.05 -14.19
CA PHE A 180 -0.18 -0.27 -12.82
C PHE A 180 0.03 0.97 -11.94
N ALA A 181 0.55 2.07 -12.48
CA ALA A 181 0.80 3.30 -11.73
C ALA A 181 -0.49 4.08 -11.46
N ILE A 182 -1.29 4.36 -12.49
CA ILE A 182 -2.43 5.28 -12.37
C ILE A 182 -3.79 4.60 -12.51
N GLY A 183 -3.84 3.29 -12.76
CA GLY A 183 -5.09 2.53 -12.79
C GLY A 183 -6.10 3.09 -13.79
N ALA A 184 -7.36 3.12 -13.38
CA ALA A 184 -8.49 3.66 -14.14
C ALA A 184 -8.66 5.19 -13.99
N MET A 185 -7.61 5.93 -13.55
CA MET A 185 -7.66 7.39 -13.36
C MET A 185 -8.24 8.10 -14.60
N PRO A 186 -9.35 8.86 -14.47
CA PRO A 186 -10.04 9.40 -15.63
C PRO A 186 -9.23 10.52 -16.29
N ASP A 187 -9.40 10.68 -17.61
CA ASP A 187 -8.70 11.72 -18.39
C ASP A 187 -9.13 13.15 -18.02
N SER A 188 -10.22 13.31 -17.26
CA SER A 188 -10.64 14.60 -16.69
C SER A 188 -9.65 15.15 -15.66
N ILE A 189 -8.73 14.33 -15.15
CA ILE A 189 -7.66 14.78 -14.26
C ILE A 189 -6.41 15.00 -15.11
N PRO A 190 -5.94 16.26 -15.26
CA PRO A 190 -4.84 16.57 -16.16
C PRO A 190 -3.58 15.76 -15.85
N GLY A 191 -2.85 15.38 -16.90
CA GLY A 191 -1.63 14.62 -16.76
C GLY A 191 -0.47 15.42 -16.15
N ASP A 192 -0.33 16.66 -16.59
CA ASP A 192 0.73 17.59 -16.23
C ASP A 192 0.72 18.00 -14.75
N ILE A 193 -0.35 17.73 -14.01
CA ILE A 193 -0.42 17.93 -12.56
C ILE A 193 -0.11 16.65 -11.75
N ARG A 194 0.04 15.49 -12.38
CA ARG A 194 0.36 14.22 -11.68
C ARG A 194 1.82 14.24 -11.25
N ARG A 195 2.11 13.79 -10.03
CA ARG A 195 3.45 13.90 -9.43
C ARG A 195 4.03 12.57 -8.95
N ALA A 196 3.19 11.71 -8.40
CA ALA A 196 3.62 10.40 -7.94
C ALA A 196 2.45 9.42 -7.91
N SER A 197 2.74 8.16 -8.23
CA SER A 197 1.92 7.00 -7.89
C SER A 197 2.50 6.35 -6.65
N LEU A 198 1.66 6.05 -5.67
CA LEU A 198 2.01 5.36 -4.44
C LEU A 198 1.14 4.12 -4.28
N ARG A 199 1.70 3.13 -3.60
CA ARG A 199 0.99 1.91 -3.20
C ARG A 199 1.23 1.68 -1.74
N GLY A 200 0.16 1.34 -1.04
CA GLY A 200 0.27 0.86 0.32
C GLY A 200 -0.74 -0.23 0.62
N GLN A 201 -0.61 -0.77 1.81
CA GLN A 201 -1.51 -1.77 2.37
C GLN A 201 -2.06 -1.24 3.68
N ILE A 202 -3.31 -1.58 3.98
CA ILE A 202 -3.96 -1.29 5.25
C ILE A 202 -4.35 -2.63 5.87
N HIS A 203 -3.88 -2.90 7.08
CA HIS A 203 -4.34 -4.03 7.88
C HIS A 203 -5.84 -3.90 8.14
N THR A 204 -6.52 -5.03 8.12
CA THR A 204 -7.97 -5.11 8.28
C THR A 204 -8.32 -6.08 9.39
N GLU A 205 -9.47 -5.86 10.00
CA GLU A 205 -10.13 -6.85 10.83
C GLU A 205 -11.31 -7.43 10.06
N LEU A 206 -11.27 -8.73 9.82
CA LEU A 206 -12.36 -9.46 9.18
C LEU A 206 -13.48 -9.74 10.20
N SER A 207 -14.72 -9.62 9.75
CA SER A 207 -15.89 -10.07 10.50
C SER A 207 -15.87 -11.59 10.74
N PRO A 208 -16.61 -12.11 11.72
CA PRO A 208 -16.68 -13.56 11.96
C PRO A 208 -17.05 -14.37 10.71
N GLU A 209 -17.99 -13.87 9.90
CA GLU A 209 -18.44 -14.50 8.65
C GLU A 209 -17.32 -14.53 7.59
N GLU A 210 -16.53 -13.46 7.49
CA GLU A 210 -15.39 -13.39 6.58
C GLU A 210 -14.24 -14.29 7.02
N VAL A 211 -13.99 -14.41 8.33
CA VAL A 211 -13.01 -15.36 8.87
C VAL A 211 -13.43 -16.80 8.59
N GLU A 212 -14.72 -17.13 8.74
CA GLU A 212 -15.25 -18.44 8.36
C GLU A 212 -15.08 -18.71 6.86
N LYS A 213 -15.37 -17.73 6.00
CA LYS A 213 -15.16 -17.84 4.55
C LYS A 213 -13.69 -18.06 4.21
N ALA A 214 -12.77 -17.34 4.86
CA ALA A 214 -11.33 -17.49 4.66
C ALA A 214 -10.84 -18.89 5.10
N ALA A 215 -11.29 -19.37 6.26
CA ALA A 215 -10.94 -20.70 6.77
C ALA A 215 -11.43 -21.81 5.83
N ASN A 216 -12.68 -21.69 5.35
CA ASN A 216 -13.26 -22.62 4.39
C ASN A 216 -12.50 -22.63 3.05
N ALA A 217 -12.07 -21.47 2.56
CA ALA A 217 -11.28 -21.38 1.33
C ALA A 217 -9.90 -22.06 1.45
N GLN A 218 -9.32 -22.09 2.65
CA GLN A 218 -8.06 -22.78 2.94
C GLN A 218 -8.26 -24.24 3.38
N GLY A 219 -9.50 -24.68 3.59
CA GLY A 219 -9.80 -26.04 4.03
C GLY A 219 -9.38 -26.35 5.47
N ILE A 220 -9.32 -25.34 6.34
CA ILE A 220 -8.95 -25.45 7.76
C ILE A 220 -10.07 -24.93 8.66
N SER A 221 -9.99 -25.19 9.96
CA SER A 221 -10.91 -24.61 10.94
C SER A 221 -10.60 -23.13 11.22
N VAL A 222 -11.59 -22.38 11.72
CA VAL A 222 -11.40 -20.99 12.17
C VAL A 222 -10.33 -20.90 13.26
N ASP A 223 -10.28 -21.87 14.17
CA ASP A 223 -9.30 -21.90 15.26
C ASP A 223 -7.88 -22.17 14.75
N GLU A 224 -7.72 -22.93 13.68
CA GLU A 224 -6.44 -23.14 13.02
C GLU A 224 -6.01 -21.87 12.27
N LEU A 225 -6.92 -21.24 11.52
CA LEU A 225 -6.64 -20.00 10.79
C LEU A 225 -6.19 -18.88 11.73
N LYS A 226 -6.88 -18.69 12.87
CA LYS A 226 -6.53 -17.66 13.86
C LYS A 226 -5.20 -17.90 14.57
N LYS A 227 -4.66 -19.12 14.53
CA LYS A 227 -3.35 -19.48 15.09
C LYS A 227 -2.24 -19.42 14.05
N ASP A 228 -2.58 -19.24 12.77
CA ASP A 228 -1.60 -19.06 11.72
C ASP A 228 -1.00 -17.66 11.84
N GLU A 229 0.30 -17.60 12.13
CA GLU A 229 1.05 -16.35 12.20
C GLU A 229 1.11 -15.62 10.85
N ASN A 230 0.83 -16.33 9.74
CA ASN A 230 0.76 -15.74 8.40
C ASN A 230 -0.65 -15.25 8.04
N PHE A 231 -1.64 -15.47 8.90
CA PHE A 231 -2.98 -14.92 8.70
C PHE A 231 -3.01 -13.44 9.08
N ASP A 232 -2.64 -12.62 8.10
CA ASP A 232 -2.56 -11.17 8.23
C ASP A 232 -3.41 -10.50 7.14
N PRO A 233 -4.73 -10.31 7.37
CA PRO A 233 -5.63 -9.77 6.36
C PRO A 233 -5.41 -8.26 6.15
N TYR A 234 -5.36 -7.86 4.88
CA TYR A 234 -5.19 -6.47 4.45
C TYR A 234 -5.95 -6.20 3.14
N PHE A 235 -6.05 -4.94 2.76
CA PHE A 235 -6.31 -4.54 1.37
C PHE A 235 -5.24 -3.58 0.86
N ASN A 236 -5.14 -3.50 -0.47
CA ASN A 236 -4.26 -2.57 -1.15
C ASN A 236 -4.96 -1.23 -1.35
N LEU A 237 -4.20 -0.15 -1.19
CA LEU A 237 -4.62 1.21 -1.51
C LEU A 237 -3.60 1.83 -2.47
N LYS A 238 -4.05 2.07 -3.70
CA LYS A 238 -3.31 2.85 -4.69
C LYS A 238 -3.72 4.31 -4.58
N VAL A 239 -2.74 5.22 -4.62
CA VAL A 239 -2.97 6.67 -4.62
C VAL A 239 -2.12 7.32 -5.70
N VAL A 240 -2.71 8.25 -6.45
CA VAL A 240 -1.96 9.17 -7.31
C VAL A 240 -2.01 10.55 -6.68
N LEU A 241 -0.84 11.12 -6.38
CA LEU A 241 -0.71 12.50 -5.94
C LEU A 241 -0.69 13.45 -7.13
N VAL A 242 -1.45 14.53 -7.01
CA VAL A 242 -1.47 15.65 -7.96
C VAL A 242 -1.05 16.93 -7.25
N GLU A 243 -0.52 17.88 -8.01
CA GLU A 243 -0.26 19.23 -7.56
C GLU A 243 -1.48 20.12 -7.83
N GLU A 244 -2.06 20.69 -6.78
CA GLU A 244 -3.18 21.62 -6.83
C GLU A 244 -2.85 22.80 -5.91
N ASP A 245 -2.85 24.02 -6.46
CA ASP A 245 -2.52 25.25 -5.74
C ASP A 245 -1.17 25.20 -4.99
N GLY A 246 -0.17 24.55 -5.62
CA GLY A 246 1.17 24.38 -5.04
C GLY A 246 1.26 23.35 -3.92
N GLN A 247 0.19 22.58 -3.66
CA GLN A 247 0.15 21.52 -2.65
C GLN A 247 -0.01 20.15 -3.32
N LEU A 248 0.63 19.14 -2.74
CA LEU A 248 0.38 17.74 -3.10
C LEU A 248 -0.91 17.28 -2.43
N LYS A 249 -1.86 16.82 -3.23
CA LYS A 249 -3.15 16.25 -2.77
C LYS A 249 -3.40 14.90 -3.41
N VAL A 250 -4.30 14.11 -2.83
CA VAL A 250 -4.76 12.86 -3.44
C VAL A 250 -5.63 13.19 -4.66
N GLY A 251 -5.07 12.97 -5.84
CA GLY A 251 -5.72 13.19 -7.13
C GLY A 251 -6.64 12.05 -7.54
N TYR A 252 -6.25 10.83 -7.19
CA TYR A 252 -6.98 9.62 -7.52
C TYR A 252 -6.62 8.52 -6.52
N PHE A 253 -7.53 7.57 -6.31
CA PHE A 253 -7.32 6.41 -5.44
C PHE A 253 -8.07 5.19 -5.95
N GLU A 254 -7.58 3.99 -5.60
CA GLU A 254 -8.27 2.71 -5.78
C GLU A 254 -8.01 1.83 -4.56
N PHE A 255 -9.09 1.30 -3.97
CA PHE A 255 -9.06 0.21 -3.01
C PHE A 255 -9.13 -1.11 -3.77
N LEU A 256 -8.20 -2.02 -3.51
CA LEU A 256 -8.03 -3.25 -4.27
C LEU A 256 -7.87 -4.43 -3.31
N PRO A 257 -8.38 -5.63 -3.66
CA PRO A 257 -8.08 -6.83 -2.89
C PRO A 257 -6.57 -7.12 -2.86
N PRO A 258 -6.10 -7.96 -1.93
CA PRO A 258 -4.76 -8.56 -2.00
C PRO A 258 -4.47 -9.13 -3.39
N SER A 259 -3.26 -8.91 -3.89
CA SER A 259 -2.81 -9.39 -5.19
C SER A 259 -1.80 -10.53 -5.02
N MET A 260 -1.73 -11.44 -6.00
CA MET A 260 -0.74 -12.52 -5.99
C MET A 260 0.72 -12.04 -6.11
N MET A 261 0.94 -10.77 -6.44
CA MET A 261 2.26 -10.17 -6.56
C MET A 261 2.68 -9.39 -5.32
N ASP A 262 1.88 -9.43 -4.26
CA ASP A 262 2.13 -8.77 -2.98
C ASP A 262 3.03 -9.61 -2.05
#